data_AF-L5K034-F1
#
_entry.id   AF-L5K034-F1
#
_cell.length_a   1.000
_cell.length_b   1.000
_cell.length_c   1.000
_cell.angle_alpha   90.00
_cell.angle_beta   90.00
_cell.angle_gamma   90.00
#
_symmetry.space_group_name_H-M   'P 1'
#
loop_
_entity.id
_entity.type
_entity.pdbx_description
1 polymer ?
#
loop_
_entity_poly.entity_id
_entity_poly.type
_entity_poly.pdbx_seq_one_letter_code
_entity_poly.pdbx_strand_id
1 'polypeptide(L)'
;MSLGIMEEEDLAEYFRLQYGERLLQLLQKFPNIEEQSESPSIRLLEKKKEAKIMHHAMLQKKETFQRRMETLNLRWEELGIKEAQLKAHIQKFEQFIQENDQKRIRALKKANKERDLKRQRMRELAKAKQEMAALRLEHQRLSSKLQDYSIFNKYLEKVVENSEGSDLSPPMQFEEIHEVIARYKTLVSMHCDLMQSAQEGQEKIERAKARLARYMEEKDDEILQHNNELARLQMRFDRARSDVIIWESRWAHIQNTAAKKTLLLGTIKMATLNLFQIVSKQLKETTYVSLEDTHKQLDMIQQFIQDLSDIWAEVKKKDQQQIRF
;
A
#
# COMPACT_ATOMS: atom_id res chain seq x y z
N MET A 1 -136.49 -112.48 84.57
CA MET A 1 -136.83 -113.22 85.80
C MET A 1 -135.54 -113.44 86.58
N SER A 2 -135.60 -113.15 87.89
CA SER A 2 -134.68 -113.33 89.02
C SER A 2 -133.29 -114.00 88.85
N LEU A 3 -132.26 -113.21 89.22
CA LEU A 3 -131.21 -113.40 90.26
C LEU A 3 -130.34 -114.67 90.38
N GLY A 4 -129.02 -114.40 90.30
CA GLY A 4 -127.92 -115.02 91.08
C GLY A 4 -127.00 -115.93 90.25
N ILE A 5 -125.67 -115.75 90.13
CA ILE A 5 -124.63 -115.03 90.89
C ILE A 5 -123.50 -114.64 89.89
N MET A 6 -122.81 -113.52 90.17
CA MET A 6 -121.81 -112.79 89.36
C MET A 6 -120.36 -113.31 89.46
N GLU A 7 -119.50 -112.89 88.52
CA GLU A 7 -118.24 -112.14 88.80
C GLU A 7 -118.07 -110.98 87.77
N GLU A 8 -117.37 -109.90 88.16
CA GLU A 8 -117.39 -108.52 87.60
C GLU A 8 -116.68 -108.29 86.25
N GLU A 9 -115.91 -109.25 85.74
CA GLU A 9 -115.09 -109.06 84.52
C GLU A 9 -115.89 -109.18 83.20
N ASP A 10 -116.96 -109.99 83.17
CA ASP A 10 -117.70 -110.27 81.94
C ASP A 10 -118.70 -109.15 81.52
N LEU A 11 -119.14 -108.31 82.46
CA LEU A 11 -120.08 -107.21 82.15
C LEU A 11 -119.38 -106.05 81.43
N ALA A 12 -118.12 -105.77 81.78
CA ALA A 12 -117.34 -104.70 81.16
C ALA A 12 -116.90 -105.02 79.72
N GLU A 13 -116.76 -106.31 79.39
CA GLU A 13 -116.46 -106.76 78.02
C GLU A 13 -117.70 -106.69 77.12
N TYR A 14 -118.87 -107.04 77.65
CA TYR A 14 -120.16 -106.89 76.94
C TYR A 14 -120.47 -105.43 76.55
N PHE A 15 -120.26 -104.46 77.45
CA PHE A 15 -120.52 -103.05 77.13
C PHE A 15 -119.47 -102.43 76.20
N ARG A 16 -118.19 -102.84 76.26
CA ARG A 16 -117.16 -102.33 75.34
C ARG A 16 -117.35 -102.81 73.91
N LEU A 17 -117.71 -104.08 73.70
CA LEU A 17 -117.98 -104.58 72.35
C LEU A 17 -119.20 -103.87 71.72
N GLN A 18 -120.28 -103.67 72.50
CA GLN A 18 -121.46 -102.97 71.99
C GLN A 18 -121.26 -101.46 71.78
N TYR A 19 -120.41 -100.80 72.56
CA TYR A 19 -120.07 -99.39 72.28
C TYR A 19 -119.18 -99.24 71.04
N GLY A 20 -118.24 -100.18 70.81
CA GLY A 20 -117.38 -100.18 69.63
C GLY A 20 -118.15 -100.36 68.32
N GLU A 21 -119.05 -101.35 68.25
CA GLU A 21 -119.87 -101.59 67.05
C GLU A 21 -120.86 -100.46 66.77
N ARG A 22 -121.42 -99.83 67.81
CA ARG A 22 -122.42 -98.75 67.64
C ARG A 22 -121.80 -97.40 67.30
N LEU A 23 -120.56 -97.11 67.75
CA LEU A 23 -119.83 -95.90 67.37
C LEU A 23 -119.40 -95.96 65.89
N LEU A 24 -119.00 -97.13 65.40
CA LEU A 24 -118.67 -97.34 63.98
C LEU A 24 -119.91 -97.21 63.08
N GLN A 25 -121.09 -97.67 63.52
CA GLN A 25 -122.34 -97.45 62.78
C GLN A 25 -122.86 -96.01 62.82
N LEU A 26 -122.50 -95.20 63.82
CA LEU A 26 -122.87 -93.78 63.90
C LEU A 26 -121.92 -92.88 63.09
N LEU A 27 -120.63 -93.23 63.00
CA LEU A 27 -119.66 -92.53 62.16
C LEU A 27 -119.83 -92.83 60.65
N GLN A 28 -120.49 -93.94 60.30
CA GLN A 28 -120.80 -94.29 58.91
C GLN A 28 -122.08 -93.61 58.36
N LYS A 29 -122.76 -92.77 59.17
CA LYS A 29 -124.02 -92.08 58.81
C LYS A 29 -123.91 -90.58 58.53
N PHE A 30 -122.70 -90.02 58.45
CA PHE A 30 -122.51 -88.64 57.98
C PHE A 30 -121.93 -88.62 56.56
N PRO A 31 -122.67 -88.10 55.56
CA PRO A 31 -122.14 -87.87 54.23
C PRO A 31 -121.27 -86.61 54.19
N ASN A 32 -120.24 -86.67 53.35
CA ASN A 32 -119.36 -85.59 52.94
C ASN A 32 -120.19 -84.43 52.33
N ILE A 33 -120.11 -83.22 52.88
CA ILE A 33 -120.71 -82.01 52.28
C ILE A 33 -119.59 -80.99 52.09
N GLU A 34 -119.00 -81.02 50.91
CA GLU A 34 -118.28 -79.90 50.31
C GLU A 34 -119.31 -78.91 49.74
N GLU A 35 -119.13 -77.63 50.12
CA GLU A 35 -119.49 -76.41 49.39
C GLU A 35 -120.87 -76.32 48.72
N GLN A 36 -121.80 -75.59 49.37
CA GLN A 36 -122.39 -74.40 48.74
C GLN A 36 -123.19 -73.51 49.72
N SER A 37 -122.83 -72.21 49.68
CA SER A 37 -123.63 -71.02 50.04
C SER A 37 -123.54 -70.47 51.47
N GLU A 38 -122.50 -69.66 51.70
CA GLU A 38 -122.39 -68.73 52.84
C GLU A 38 -123.28 -67.48 52.66
N SER A 39 -123.91 -67.01 53.74
CA SER A 39 -124.85 -65.86 53.82
C SER A 39 -124.29 -64.53 53.26
N PRO A 40 -125.11 -63.59 52.74
CA PRO A 40 -124.68 -62.27 52.24
C PRO A 40 -123.83 -61.45 53.23
N SER A 41 -124.08 -61.61 54.53
CA SER A 41 -123.28 -61.00 55.59
C SER A 41 -121.87 -61.59 55.65
N ILE A 42 -121.70 -62.88 55.32
CA ILE A 42 -120.41 -63.57 55.23
C ILE A 42 -119.66 -63.13 53.97
N ARG A 43 -120.31 -63.04 52.80
CA ARG A 43 -119.66 -62.50 51.57
C ARG A 43 -119.15 -61.07 51.71
N LEU A 44 -119.90 -60.19 52.40
CA LEU A 44 -119.44 -58.82 52.66
C LEU A 44 -118.21 -58.83 53.58
N LEU A 45 -118.19 -59.71 54.59
CA LEU A 45 -117.04 -59.90 55.48
C LEU A 45 -115.84 -60.49 54.74
N GLU A 46 -116.06 -61.43 53.82
CA GLU A 46 -115.02 -61.99 52.94
C GLU A 46 -114.47 -60.95 51.98
N LYS A 47 -115.30 -60.15 51.29
CA LYS A 47 -114.82 -59.06 50.43
C LYS A 47 -114.08 -57.97 51.22
N LYS A 48 -114.50 -57.70 52.46
CA LYS A 48 -113.78 -56.80 53.38
C LYS A 48 -112.46 -57.43 53.86
N LYS A 49 -112.40 -58.74 54.05
CA LYS A 49 -111.17 -59.50 54.37
C LYS A 49 -110.23 -59.52 53.16
N GLU A 50 -110.72 -59.79 51.95
CA GLU A 50 -109.97 -59.72 50.69
C GLU A 50 -109.44 -58.32 50.40
N ALA A 51 -110.26 -57.27 50.58
CA ALA A 51 -109.82 -55.89 50.40
C ALA A 51 -108.74 -55.52 51.42
N LYS A 52 -108.84 -56.00 52.67
CA LYS A 52 -107.76 -55.86 53.68
C LYS A 52 -106.49 -56.61 53.29
N ILE A 53 -106.61 -57.85 52.79
CA ILE A 53 -105.47 -58.66 52.32
C ILE A 53 -104.82 -58.00 51.10
N MET A 54 -105.60 -57.55 50.12
CA MET A 54 -105.11 -56.84 48.93
C MET A 54 -104.47 -55.51 49.29
N HIS A 55 -105.06 -54.74 50.21
CA HIS A 55 -104.47 -53.51 50.71
C HIS A 55 -103.14 -53.78 51.43
N HIS A 56 -103.08 -54.84 52.25
CA HIS A 56 -101.85 -55.27 52.88
C HIS A 56 -100.78 -55.68 51.86
N ALA A 57 -101.15 -56.45 50.82
CA ALA A 57 -100.25 -56.83 49.73
C ALA A 57 -99.79 -55.63 48.88
N MET A 58 -100.66 -54.64 48.66
CA MET A 58 -100.31 -53.38 47.97
C MET A 58 -99.34 -52.55 48.80
N LEU A 59 -99.58 -52.43 50.11
CA LEU A 59 -98.67 -51.74 51.04
C LEU A 59 -97.30 -52.44 51.06
N GLN A 60 -97.27 -53.77 51.13
CA GLN A 60 -96.03 -54.54 51.02
C GLN A 60 -95.32 -54.29 49.68
N LYS A 61 -96.04 -54.29 48.54
CA LYS A 61 -95.44 -53.98 47.23
C LYS A 61 -94.91 -52.54 47.16
N LYS A 62 -95.65 -51.56 47.67
CA LYS A 62 -95.20 -50.16 47.75
C LYS A 62 -93.95 -50.03 48.60
N GLU A 63 -93.91 -50.70 49.74
CA GLU A 63 -92.75 -50.72 50.62
C GLU A 63 -91.54 -51.39 49.95
N THR A 64 -91.72 -52.55 49.29
CA THR A 64 -90.63 -53.20 48.55
C THR A 64 -90.12 -52.36 47.37
N PHE A 65 -91.01 -51.66 46.66
CA PHE A 65 -90.61 -50.74 45.59
C PHE A 65 -89.85 -49.54 46.15
N GLN A 66 -90.32 -48.97 47.25
CA GLN A 66 -89.66 -47.86 47.93
C GLN A 66 -88.26 -48.27 48.41
N ARG A 67 -88.12 -49.41 49.08
CA ARG A 67 -86.80 -49.96 49.48
C ARG A 67 -85.88 -50.19 48.27
N ARG A 68 -86.41 -50.68 47.15
CA ARG A 68 -85.64 -50.85 45.89
C ARG A 68 -85.18 -49.51 45.32
N MET A 69 -86.06 -48.50 45.32
CA MET A 69 -85.73 -47.16 44.84
C MET A 69 -84.67 -46.49 45.73
N GLU A 70 -84.78 -46.63 47.04
CA GLU A 70 -83.77 -46.17 48.00
C GLU A 70 -82.41 -46.85 47.74
N THR A 71 -82.41 -48.17 47.52
CA THR A 71 -81.17 -48.91 47.16
C THR A 71 -80.57 -48.43 45.84
N LEU A 72 -81.40 -48.16 44.84
CA LEU A 72 -80.94 -47.64 43.55
C LEU A 72 -80.38 -46.22 43.68
N ASN A 73 -81.04 -45.35 44.44
CA ASN A 73 -80.55 -43.99 44.69
C ASN A 73 -79.21 -44.02 45.42
N LEU A 74 -79.06 -44.84 46.47
CA LEU A 74 -77.77 -45.03 47.15
C LEU A 74 -76.69 -45.50 46.17
N ARG A 75 -77.00 -46.43 45.26
CA ARG A 75 -76.06 -46.90 44.24
C ARG A 75 -75.69 -45.81 43.21
N TRP A 76 -76.65 -44.97 42.83
CA TRP A 76 -76.39 -43.82 41.96
C TRP A 76 -75.49 -42.79 42.64
N GLU A 77 -75.73 -42.49 43.92
CA GLU A 77 -74.87 -41.61 44.72
C GLU A 77 -73.45 -42.19 44.85
N GLU A 78 -73.31 -43.48 45.15
CA GLU A 78 -72.02 -44.17 45.19
C GLU A 78 -71.28 -44.11 43.85
N LEU A 79 -71.98 -44.29 42.73
CA LEU A 79 -71.40 -44.16 41.39
C LEU A 79 -70.94 -42.73 41.11
N GLY A 80 -71.73 -41.72 41.49
CA GLY A 80 -71.35 -40.31 41.38
C GLY A 80 -70.10 -39.99 42.19
N ILE A 81 -69.99 -40.53 43.42
CA ILE A 81 -68.79 -40.40 44.26
C ILE A 81 -67.58 -41.07 43.59
N LYS A 82 -67.74 -42.30 43.08
CA LYS A 82 -66.66 -43.02 42.38
C LYS A 82 -66.21 -42.32 41.10
N GLU A 83 -67.13 -41.75 40.32
CA GLU A 83 -66.81 -40.97 39.13
C GLU A 83 -66.04 -39.69 39.49
N ALA A 84 -66.49 -38.97 40.51
CA ALA A 84 -65.81 -37.77 41.00
C ALA A 84 -64.39 -38.10 41.51
N GLN A 85 -64.23 -39.21 42.24
CA GLN A 85 -62.91 -39.71 42.67
C GLN A 85 -62.02 -40.03 41.46
N LEU A 86 -62.53 -40.74 40.44
CA LEU A 86 -61.76 -41.09 39.26
C LEU A 86 -61.32 -39.84 38.49
N LYS A 87 -62.22 -38.86 38.30
CA LYS A 87 -61.90 -37.56 37.69
C LYS A 87 -60.80 -36.83 38.47
N ALA A 88 -60.89 -36.80 39.80
CA ALA A 88 -59.85 -36.21 40.63
C ALA A 88 -58.50 -36.95 40.53
N HIS A 89 -58.51 -38.29 40.42
CA HIS A 89 -57.30 -39.07 40.20
C HIS A 89 -56.68 -38.81 38.83
N ILE A 90 -57.48 -38.73 37.76
CA ILE A 90 -57.00 -38.40 36.41
C ILE A 90 -56.34 -37.02 36.40
N GLN A 91 -56.99 -36.01 37.00
CA GLN A 91 -56.43 -34.66 37.08
C GLN A 91 -55.10 -34.64 37.84
N LYS A 92 -55.01 -35.33 38.98
CA LYS A 92 -53.75 -35.47 39.73
C LYS A 92 -52.67 -36.20 38.94
N PHE A 93 -53.03 -37.23 38.19
CA PHE A 93 -52.09 -37.98 37.36
C PHE A 93 -51.59 -37.15 36.18
N GLU A 94 -52.47 -36.42 35.51
CA GLU A 94 -52.10 -35.49 34.44
C GLU A 94 -51.15 -34.40 34.96
N GLN A 95 -51.46 -33.80 36.11
CA GLN A 95 -50.58 -32.84 36.76
C GLN A 95 -49.21 -33.46 37.09
N PHE A 96 -49.19 -34.69 37.62
CA PHE A 96 -47.94 -35.40 37.91
C PHE A 96 -47.10 -35.65 36.64
N ILE A 97 -47.73 -36.06 35.54
CA ILE A 97 -47.04 -36.26 34.25
C ILE A 97 -46.47 -34.94 33.73
N GLN A 98 -47.25 -33.85 33.77
CA GLN A 98 -46.80 -32.52 33.36
C GLN A 98 -45.61 -32.03 34.22
N GLU A 99 -45.69 -32.17 35.54
CA GLU A 99 -44.61 -31.80 36.45
C GLU A 99 -43.35 -32.64 36.24
N ASN A 100 -43.50 -33.95 36.00
CA ASN A 100 -42.38 -34.84 35.72
C ASN A 100 -41.71 -34.47 34.38
N ASP A 101 -42.49 -34.22 33.34
CA ASP A 101 -41.96 -33.80 32.04
C ASP A 101 -41.25 -32.44 32.15
N GLN A 102 -41.79 -31.49 32.91
CA GLN A 102 -41.10 -30.24 33.20
C GLN A 102 -39.77 -30.46 33.94
N LYS A 103 -39.71 -31.37 34.92
CA LYS A 103 -38.46 -31.73 35.61
C LYS A 103 -37.45 -32.35 34.63
N ARG A 104 -37.91 -33.26 33.76
CA ARG A 104 -37.10 -33.87 32.69
C ARG A 104 -36.53 -32.83 31.73
N ILE A 105 -37.36 -31.91 31.23
CA ILE A 105 -36.96 -30.82 30.33
C ILE A 105 -35.94 -29.90 31.01
N ARG A 106 -36.17 -29.52 32.28
CA ARG A 106 -35.21 -28.69 33.04
C ARG A 106 -33.87 -29.39 33.22
N ALA A 107 -33.88 -30.69 33.58
CA ALA A 107 -32.68 -31.49 33.73
C ALA A 107 -31.89 -31.59 32.41
N LEU A 108 -32.58 -31.88 31.29
CA LEU A 108 -31.95 -31.93 29.96
C LEU A 108 -31.38 -30.58 29.53
N LYS A 109 -32.12 -29.47 29.74
CA LYS A 109 -31.62 -28.12 29.46
C LYS A 109 -30.38 -27.80 30.27
N LYS A 110 -30.35 -28.16 31.56
CA LYS A 110 -29.17 -27.95 32.43
C LYS A 110 -27.98 -28.76 31.95
N ALA A 111 -28.18 -30.05 31.65
CA ALA A 111 -27.13 -30.92 31.14
C ALA A 111 -26.56 -30.43 29.80
N ASN A 112 -27.41 -29.98 28.87
CA ASN A 112 -26.95 -29.44 27.59
C ASN A 112 -26.14 -28.13 27.77
N LYS A 113 -26.63 -27.20 28.59
CA LYS A 113 -25.88 -25.97 28.92
C LYS A 113 -24.51 -26.28 29.51
N GLU A 114 -24.43 -27.25 30.41
CA GLU A 114 -23.15 -27.67 31.01
C GLU A 114 -22.21 -28.31 29.99
N ARG A 115 -22.72 -29.15 29.09
CA ARG A 115 -21.93 -29.74 27.98
C ARG A 115 -21.39 -28.66 27.05
N ASP A 116 -22.20 -27.67 26.69
CA ASP A 116 -21.78 -26.58 25.81
C ASP A 116 -20.76 -25.65 26.48
N LEU A 117 -20.96 -25.31 27.76
CA LEU A 117 -19.98 -24.56 28.54
C LEU A 117 -18.66 -25.33 28.63
N LYS A 118 -18.68 -26.63 28.89
CA LYS A 118 -17.48 -27.48 28.89
C LYS A 118 -16.78 -27.46 27.53
N ARG A 119 -17.51 -27.58 26.41
CA ARG A 119 -16.93 -27.47 25.05
C ARG A 119 -16.31 -26.11 24.79
N GLN A 120 -16.93 -25.03 25.26
CA GLN A 120 -16.36 -23.69 25.13
C GLN A 120 -15.05 -23.57 25.94
N ARG A 121 -15.08 -23.96 27.22
CA ARG A 121 -13.89 -23.92 28.09
C ARG A 121 -12.75 -24.80 27.56
N MET A 122 -13.04 -25.97 27.00
CA MET A 122 -12.01 -26.81 26.36
C MET A 122 -11.37 -26.13 25.15
N ARG A 123 -12.15 -25.41 24.32
CA ARG A 123 -11.62 -24.65 23.18
C ARG A 123 -10.75 -23.48 23.65
N GLU A 124 -11.19 -22.73 24.67
CA GLU A 124 -10.39 -21.65 25.27
C GLU A 124 -9.09 -22.18 25.87
N LEU A 125 -9.14 -23.30 26.60
CA LEU A 125 -7.96 -23.95 27.16
C LEU A 125 -6.98 -24.41 26.07
N ALA A 126 -7.47 -24.97 24.97
CA ALA A 126 -6.62 -25.39 23.86
C ALA A 126 -5.91 -24.20 23.22
N LYS A 127 -6.62 -23.08 22.98
CA LYS A 127 -6.03 -21.84 22.46
C LYS A 127 -4.96 -21.28 23.40
N ALA A 128 -5.29 -21.14 24.69
CA ALA A 128 -4.34 -20.63 25.69
C ALA A 128 -3.08 -21.52 25.80
N LYS A 129 -3.23 -22.84 25.69
CA LYS A 129 -2.08 -23.77 25.67
C LYS A 129 -1.20 -23.57 24.43
N GLN A 130 -1.80 -23.36 23.26
CA GLN A 130 -1.06 -23.09 22.03
C GLN A 130 -0.30 -21.75 22.11
N GLU A 131 -0.95 -20.70 22.61
CA GLU A 131 -0.33 -19.38 22.82
C GLU A 131 0.84 -19.46 23.82
N MET A 132 0.65 -20.16 24.94
CA MET A 132 1.74 -20.41 25.89
C MET A 132 2.92 -21.15 25.25
N ALA A 133 2.67 -22.14 24.40
CA ALA A 133 3.74 -22.87 23.71
C ALA A 133 4.50 -21.95 22.74
N ALA A 134 3.79 -21.13 21.96
CA ALA A 134 4.39 -20.17 21.04
C ALA A 134 5.24 -19.12 21.77
N LEU A 135 4.71 -18.55 22.86
CA LEU A 135 5.43 -17.59 23.69
C LEU A 135 6.69 -18.19 24.33
N ARG A 136 6.64 -19.45 24.77
CA ARG A 136 7.82 -20.16 25.30
C ARG A 136 8.90 -20.33 24.23
N LEU A 137 8.50 -20.67 22.99
CA LEU A 137 9.45 -20.82 21.90
C LEU A 137 10.09 -19.47 21.52
N GLU A 138 9.31 -18.40 21.47
CA GLU A 138 9.85 -17.04 21.25
C GLU A 138 10.78 -16.60 22.38
N HIS A 139 10.41 -16.88 23.64
CA HIS A 139 11.27 -16.58 24.77
C HIS A 139 12.59 -17.35 24.70
N GLN A 140 12.55 -18.64 24.37
CA GLN A 140 13.76 -19.45 24.15
C GLN A 140 14.62 -18.86 23.02
N ARG A 141 14.01 -18.53 21.87
CA ARG A 141 14.71 -17.92 20.73
C ARG A 141 15.39 -16.60 21.10
N LEU A 142 14.71 -15.75 21.86
CA LEU A 142 15.26 -14.47 22.34
C LEU A 142 16.36 -14.67 23.37
N SER A 143 16.19 -15.63 24.28
CA SER A 143 17.19 -15.98 25.29
C SER A 143 18.47 -16.52 24.65
N SER A 144 18.38 -17.40 23.65
CA SER A 144 19.54 -17.86 22.88
C SER A 144 20.25 -16.70 22.19
N LYS A 145 19.52 -15.81 21.52
CA LYS A 145 20.12 -14.62 20.91
C LYS A 145 20.82 -13.73 21.95
N LEU A 146 20.22 -13.53 23.11
CA LEU A 146 20.83 -12.73 24.17
C LEU A 146 22.12 -13.37 24.70
N GLN A 147 22.15 -14.71 24.77
CA GLN A 147 23.37 -15.46 25.10
C GLN A 147 24.43 -15.31 24.01
N ASP A 148 24.07 -15.43 22.73
CA ASP A 148 24.98 -15.23 21.59
C ASP A 148 25.59 -13.82 21.62
N TYR A 149 24.77 -12.81 21.94
CA TYR A 149 25.22 -11.42 22.04
C TYR A 149 25.97 -11.07 23.34
N SER A 150 26.00 -11.98 24.32
CA SER A 150 26.66 -11.72 25.61
C SER A 150 28.16 -11.41 25.47
N ILE A 151 28.81 -11.93 24.43
CA ILE A 151 30.22 -11.66 24.14
C ILE A 151 30.42 -10.18 23.81
N PHE A 152 29.53 -9.59 23.00
CA PHE A 152 29.61 -8.17 22.65
C PHE A 152 29.28 -7.28 23.85
N ASN A 153 28.31 -7.67 24.68
CA ASN A 153 28.01 -6.93 25.89
C ASN A 153 29.23 -6.91 26.83
N LYS A 154 29.84 -8.07 27.12
CA LYS A 154 31.07 -8.17 27.92
C LYS A 154 32.24 -7.38 27.33
N TYR A 155 32.35 -7.34 26.00
CA TYR A 155 33.36 -6.52 25.34
C TYR A 155 33.11 -5.02 25.58
N LEU A 156 31.87 -4.55 25.42
CA LEU A 156 31.51 -3.15 25.63
C LEU A 156 31.61 -2.74 27.11
N GLU A 157 31.26 -3.62 28.05
CA GLU A 157 31.51 -3.43 29.50
C GLU A 157 33.00 -3.18 29.75
N LYS A 158 33.90 -4.00 29.17
CA LYS A 158 35.35 -3.77 29.26
C LYS A 158 35.80 -2.47 28.62
N VAL A 159 35.17 -2.03 27.54
CA VAL A 159 35.49 -0.74 26.89
C VAL A 159 35.13 0.43 27.82
N VAL A 160 34.00 0.34 28.52
CA VAL A 160 33.58 1.30 29.56
C VAL A 160 34.56 1.28 30.73
N GLU A 161 34.84 0.12 31.33
CA GLU A 161 35.80 -0.05 32.44
C GLU A 161 37.19 0.52 32.12
N ASN A 162 37.71 0.23 30.91
CA ASN A 162 39.02 0.73 30.48
C ASN A 162 39.04 2.24 30.21
N SER A 163 37.87 2.86 30.01
CA SER A 163 37.77 4.32 29.80
C SER A 163 37.78 5.11 31.11
N GLU A 164 37.42 4.49 32.23
CA GLU A 164 37.41 5.10 33.57
C GLU A 164 38.81 5.22 34.18
N GLY A 165 39.73 4.29 33.87
CA GLY A 165 41.05 4.17 34.52
C GLY A 165 42.19 5.05 33.99
N SER A 166 41.92 6.01 33.10
CA SER A 166 42.96 6.87 32.49
C SER A 166 43.03 8.24 33.15
N ASP A 167 43.81 8.37 34.22
CA ASP A 167 44.09 9.65 34.93
C ASP A 167 44.88 10.68 34.08
N LEU A 168 45.40 10.29 32.92
CA LEU A 168 46.04 11.19 31.97
C LEU A 168 45.07 11.58 30.85
N SER A 169 44.37 12.70 31.06
CA SER A 169 43.63 13.52 30.09
C SER A 169 42.11 13.29 30.01
N PRO A 170 41.27 14.31 30.29
CA PRO A 170 39.84 14.29 29.98
C PRO A 170 39.68 14.43 28.45
N PRO A 171 38.73 13.71 27.79
CA PRO A 171 37.32 14.07 27.98
C PRO A 171 36.29 12.94 27.75
N MET A 172 36.66 11.66 27.74
CA MET A 172 35.68 10.60 27.43
C MET A 172 35.85 9.39 28.34
N GLN A 173 35.43 9.59 29.58
CA GLN A 173 34.99 8.49 30.42
C GLN A 173 33.58 8.17 29.94
N PHE A 174 33.37 6.94 29.48
CA PHE A 174 32.01 6.44 29.26
C PHE A 174 31.53 5.89 30.59
N GLU A 175 30.36 6.29 31.05
CA GLU A 175 29.74 5.70 32.25
C GLU A 175 28.92 4.47 31.88
N GLU A 176 28.36 4.46 30.66
CA GLU A 176 27.50 3.39 30.17
C GLU A 176 27.80 2.99 28.72
N ILE A 177 27.51 1.74 28.39
CA ILE A 177 27.68 1.17 27.04
C ILE A 177 26.91 1.97 25.98
N HIS A 178 25.75 2.54 26.33
CA HIS A 178 24.93 3.28 25.38
C HIS A 178 25.64 4.55 24.89
N GLU A 179 26.50 5.16 25.71
CA GLU A 179 27.29 6.34 25.35
C GLU A 179 28.39 5.98 24.35
N VAL A 180 29.03 4.82 24.51
CA VAL A 180 29.99 4.26 23.54
C VAL A 180 29.32 4.08 22.17
N ILE A 181 28.11 3.51 22.16
CA ILE A 181 27.33 3.30 20.94
C ILE A 181 26.92 4.64 20.32
N ALA A 182 26.46 5.60 21.13
CA ALA A 182 26.09 6.93 20.67
C ALA A 182 27.28 7.65 20.04
N ARG A 183 28.44 7.61 20.69
CA ARG A 183 29.69 8.18 20.15
C ARG A 183 30.08 7.52 18.84
N TYR A 184 30.04 6.19 18.77
CA TYR A 184 30.35 5.45 17.55
C TYR A 184 29.44 5.89 16.40
N LYS A 185 28.12 5.97 16.64
CA LYS A 185 27.15 6.44 15.63
C LYS A 185 27.46 7.85 15.14
N THR A 186 27.75 8.78 16.05
CA THR A 186 28.13 10.15 15.69
C THR A 186 29.42 10.18 14.88
N LEU A 187 30.43 9.38 15.26
CA LEU A 187 31.70 9.31 14.55
C LEU A 187 31.54 8.72 13.14
N VAL A 188 30.74 7.66 13.00
CA VAL A 188 30.42 7.07 11.68
C VAL A 188 29.68 8.07 10.81
N SER A 189 28.66 8.77 11.35
CA SER A 189 27.94 9.81 10.61
C SER A 189 28.89 10.91 10.14
N MET A 190 29.71 11.44 11.06
CA MET A 190 30.69 12.49 10.74
C MET A 190 31.72 12.00 9.71
N HIS A 191 32.17 10.74 9.80
CA HIS A 191 33.08 10.17 8.82
C HIS A 191 32.44 10.10 7.43
N CYS A 192 31.18 9.67 7.32
CA CYS A 192 30.43 9.67 6.07
C CYS A 192 30.31 11.09 5.49
N ASP A 193 29.95 12.07 6.31
CA ASP A 193 29.80 13.46 5.88
C ASP A 193 31.13 14.06 5.40
N LEU A 194 32.22 13.80 6.12
CA LEU A 194 33.56 14.24 5.75
C LEU A 194 34.03 13.58 4.44
N MET A 195 33.79 12.28 4.27
CA MET A 195 34.12 11.56 3.04
C MET A 195 33.37 12.12 1.85
N GLN A 196 32.08 12.42 2.00
CA GLN A 196 31.28 13.04 0.95
C GLN A 196 31.82 14.44 0.60
N SER A 197 32.06 15.28 1.61
CA SER A 197 32.60 16.64 1.40
C SER A 197 33.97 16.62 0.72
N ALA A 198 34.85 15.68 1.11
CA ALA A 198 36.15 15.49 0.48
C ALA A 198 36.00 15.09 -1.00
N GLN A 199 35.08 14.17 -1.31
CA GLN A 199 34.81 13.76 -2.68
C GLN A 199 34.26 14.92 -3.52
N GLU A 200 33.28 15.68 -3.01
CA GLU A 200 32.76 16.87 -3.68
C GLU A 200 33.84 17.93 -3.92
N GLY A 201 34.73 18.13 -2.95
CA GLY A 201 35.89 19.00 -3.07
C GLY A 201 36.85 18.55 -4.17
N GLN A 202 37.16 17.25 -4.21
CA GLN A 202 38.01 16.67 -5.25
C GLN A 202 37.39 16.84 -6.64
N GLU A 203 36.08 16.59 -6.79
CA GLU A 203 35.40 16.81 -8.07
C GLU A 203 35.41 18.29 -8.48
N LYS A 204 35.29 19.23 -7.54
CA LYS A 204 35.41 20.68 -7.83
C LYS A 204 36.81 21.02 -8.34
N ILE A 205 37.86 20.46 -7.73
CA ILE A 205 39.24 20.63 -8.17
C ILE A 205 39.44 20.05 -9.57
N GLU A 206 39.00 18.83 -9.83
CA GLU A 206 39.14 18.19 -11.14
C GLU A 206 38.37 18.94 -12.23
N ARG A 207 37.16 19.41 -11.94
CA ARG A 207 36.41 20.30 -12.87
C ARG A 207 37.14 21.61 -13.14
N ALA A 208 37.79 22.21 -12.14
CA ALA A 208 38.57 23.44 -12.32
C ALA A 208 39.84 23.20 -13.14
N LYS A 209 40.57 22.11 -12.88
CA LYS A 209 41.74 21.68 -13.67
C LYS A 209 41.36 21.44 -15.13
N ALA A 210 40.25 20.74 -15.38
CA ALA A 210 39.76 20.48 -16.74
C ALA A 210 39.41 21.78 -17.48
N ARG A 211 38.77 22.75 -16.82
CA ARG A 211 38.50 24.07 -17.40
C ARG A 211 39.79 24.84 -17.72
N LEU A 212 40.76 24.81 -16.80
CA LEU A 212 42.05 25.46 -17.02
C LEU A 212 42.82 24.83 -18.19
N ALA A 213 42.84 23.50 -18.27
CA ALA A 213 43.50 22.78 -19.37
C ALA A 213 42.92 23.18 -20.73
N ARG A 214 41.58 23.21 -20.85
CA ARG A 214 40.90 23.66 -22.07
C ARG A 214 41.23 25.11 -22.42
N TYR A 215 41.20 26.00 -21.43
CA TYR A 215 41.53 27.40 -21.65
C TYR A 215 42.98 27.60 -22.10
N MET A 216 43.93 26.83 -21.55
CA MET A 216 45.32 26.88 -22.00
C MET A 216 45.45 26.39 -23.44
N GLU A 217 44.82 25.26 -23.80
CA GLU A 217 44.81 24.74 -25.17
C GLU A 217 44.22 25.76 -26.16
N GLU A 218 43.08 26.35 -25.83
CA GLU A 218 42.45 27.41 -26.63
C GLU A 218 43.39 28.62 -26.81
N LYS A 219 44.12 29.02 -25.76
CA LYS A 219 45.05 30.16 -25.82
C LYS A 219 46.33 29.83 -26.56
N ASP A 220 46.84 28.61 -26.45
CA ASP A 220 47.99 28.15 -27.23
C ASP A 220 47.65 28.13 -28.72
N ASP A 221 46.44 27.68 -29.08
CA ASP A 221 45.93 27.74 -30.46
C ASP A 221 45.80 29.19 -30.97
N GLU A 222 45.26 30.11 -30.16
CA GLU A 222 45.21 31.54 -30.51
C GLU A 222 46.61 32.14 -30.73
N ILE A 223 47.58 31.80 -29.87
CA ILE A 223 48.98 32.23 -30.00
C ILE A 223 49.58 31.70 -31.31
N LEU A 224 49.35 30.43 -31.64
CA LEU A 224 49.81 29.83 -32.89
C LEU A 224 49.19 30.55 -34.11
N GLN A 225 47.90 30.88 -34.05
CA GLN A 225 47.24 31.63 -35.11
C GLN A 225 47.87 33.03 -35.29
N HIS A 226 48.07 33.78 -34.21
CA HIS A 226 48.70 35.10 -34.27
C HIS A 226 50.16 35.04 -34.74
N ASN A 227 50.93 34.03 -34.33
CA ASN A 227 52.29 33.83 -34.83
C ASN A 227 52.33 33.57 -36.34
N ASN A 228 51.39 32.76 -36.85
CA ASN A 228 51.26 32.53 -38.29
C ASN A 228 50.88 33.83 -39.04
N GLU A 229 49.98 34.64 -38.49
CA GLU A 229 49.62 35.94 -39.06
C GLU A 229 50.81 36.91 -39.07
N LEU A 230 51.57 36.96 -37.97
CA LEU A 230 52.78 37.77 -37.85
C LEU A 230 53.82 37.36 -38.89
N ALA A 231 54.09 36.07 -39.04
CA ALA A 231 55.02 35.56 -40.05
C ALA A 231 54.57 35.93 -41.47
N ARG A 232 53.26 35.85 -41.76
CA ARG A 232 52.69 36.27 -43.05
C ARG A 232 52.87 37.77 -43.31
N LEU A 233 52.64 38.61 -42.30
CA LEU A 233 52.82 40.05 -42.38
C LEU A 233 54.30 40.42 -42.55
N GLN A 234 55.19 39.78 -41.80
CA GLN A 234 56.63 39.96 -41.91
C GLN A 234 57.12 39.64 -43.32
N MET A 235 56.68 38.51 -43.90
CA MET A 235 57.04 38.15 -45.28
C MET A 235 56.54 39.18 -46.30
N ARG A 236 55.35 39.77 -46.10
CA ARG A 236 54.84 40.85 -46.96
C ARG A 236 55.65 42.13 -46.81
N PHE A 237 56.01 42.49 -45.58
CA PHE A 237 56.84 43.65 -45.29
C PHE A 237 58.23 43.51 -45.93
N ASP A 238 58.88 42.36 -45.77
CA ASP A 238 60.21 42.12 -46.35
C ASP A 238 60.19 42.15 -47.88
N ARG A 239 59.13 41.64 -48.52
CA ARG A 239 58.92 41.79 -49.97
C ARG A 239 58.78 43.25 -50.38
N ALA A 240 57.91 44.01 -49.71
CA ALA A 240 57.72 45.43 -50.01
C ALA A 240 59.01 46.23 -49.81
N ARG A 241 59.77 45.94 -48.74
CA ARG A 241 61.08 46.56 -48.49
C ARG A 241 62.09 46.24 -49.58
N SER A 242 62.14 44.99 -50.04
CA SER A 242 62.98 44.59 -51.16
C SER A 242 62.61 45.35 -52.44
N ASP A 243 61.32 45.49 -52.74
CA ASP A 243 60.84 46.24 -53.91
C ASP A 243 61.23 47.72 -53.83
N VAL A 244 61.10 48.36 -52.65
CA VAL A 244 61.52 49.75 -52.45
C VAL A 244 63.00 49.92 -52.78
N ILE A 245 63.87 49.05 -52.27
CA ILE A 245 65.32 49.12 -52.54
C ILE A 245 65.59 49.01 -54.06
N ILE A 246 64.89 48.13 -54.77
CA ILE A 246 65.01 47.98 -56.23
C ILE A 246 64.62 49.27 -56.94
N TRP A 247 63.50 49.88 -56.54
CA TRP A 247 63.00 51.11 -57.17
C TRP A 247 63.85 52.33 -56.83
N GLU A 248 64.36 52.46 -55.60
CA GLU A 248 65.30 53.51 -55.20
C GLU A 248 66.60 53.43 -56.01
N SER A 249 67.14 52.22 -56.23
CA SER A 249 68.32 52.02 -57.06
C SER A 249 68.07 52.45 -58.51
N ARG A 250 66.92 52.05 -59.10
CA ARG A 250 66.51 52.47 -60.44
C ARG A 250 66.33 53.99 -60.53
N TRP A 251 65.70 54.60 -59.54
CA TRP A 251 65.49 56.04 -59.46
C TRP A 251 66.81 56.80 -59.38
N ALA A 252 67.73 56.38 -58.51
CA ALA A 252 69.06 56.96 -58.39
C ALA A 252 69.85 56.85 -59.71
N HIS A 253 69.72 55.74 -60.43
CA HIS A 253 70.34 55.58 -61.75
C HIS A 253 69.77 56.56 -62.79
N ILE A 254 68.44 56.72 -62.82
CA ILE A 254 67.77 57.70 -63.69
C ILE A 254 68.20 59.12 -63.34
N GLN A 255 68.20 59.49 -62.05
CA GLN A 255 68.64 60.81 -61.59
C GLN A 255 70.10 61.10 -61.93
N ASN A 256 71.01 60.16 -61.69
CA ASN A 256 72.43 60.31 -62.06
C ASN A 256 72.60 60.48 -63.57
N THR A 257 71.84 59.74 -64.38
CA THR A 257 71.87 59.86 -65.84
C THR A 257 71.33 61.22 -66.29
N ALA A 258 70.23 61.69 -65.69
CA ALA A 258 69.67 63.01 -65.95
C ALA A 258 70.66 64.11 -65.57
N ALA A 259 71.27 64.04 -64.37
CA ALA A 259 72.27 65.01 -63.92
C ALA A 259 73.49 65.06 -64.86
N LYS A 260 74.00 63.91 -65.31
CA LYS A 260 75.08 63.84 -66.32
C LYS A 260 74.68 64.50 -67.63
N LYS A 261 73.47 64.23 -68.14
CA LYS A 261 72.97 64.85 -69.37
C LYS A 261 72.75 66.36 -69.21
N THR A 262 72.21 66.81 -68.09
CA THR A 262 72.03 68.23 -67.78
C THR A 262 73.37 68.96 -67.66
N LEU A 263 74.35 68.34 -67.01
CA LEU A 263 75.71 68.90 -66.92
C LEU A 263 76.35 69.00 -68.31
N LEU A 264 76.31 67.93 -69.11
CA LEU A 264 76.84 67.92 -70.47
C LEU A 264 76.17 69.01 -71.33
N LEU A 265 74.85 69.13 -71.27
CA LEU A 265 74.11 70.17 -71.96
C LEU A 265 74.56 71.56 -71.50
N GLY A 266 74.70 71.79 -70.19
CA GLY A 266 75.21 73.04 -69.63
C GLY A 266 76.63 73.37 -70.10
N THR A 267 77.51 72.38 -70.15
CA THR A 267 78.88 72.54 -70.67
C THR A 267 78.87 72.90 -72.16
N ILE A 268 78.05 72.22 -72.98
CA ILE A 268 77.89 72.54 -74.41
C ILE A 268 77.37 73.97 -74.57
N LYS A 269 76.34 74.36 -73.79
CA LYS A 269 75.79 75.72 -73.81
C LYS A 269 76.86 76.77 -73.46
N MET A 270 77.66 76.55 -72.41
CA MET A 270 78.70 77.49 -72.00
C MET A 270 79.86 77.57 -73.00
N ALA A 271 80.32 76.44 -73.52
CA ALA A 271 81.36 76.42 -74.55
C ALA A 271 80.89 77.14 -75.83
N THR A 272 79.64 76.92 -76.23
CA THR A 272 78.99 77.63 -77.34
C THR A 272 78.94 79.12 -77.07
N LEU A 273 78.43 79.54 -75.92
CA LEU A 273 78.33 80.96 -75.57
C LEU A 273 79.70 81.65 -75.56
N ASN A 274 80.73 80.98 -75.01
CA ASN A 274 82.10 81.49 -74.99
C ASN A 274 82.65 81.67 -76.42
N LEU A 275 82.46 80.69 -77.30
CA LEU A 275 82.86 80.80 -78.70
C LEU A 275 82.10 81.90 -79.43
N PHE A 276 80.79 82.01 -79.21
CA PHE A 276 79.95 83.05 -79.81
C PHE A 276 80.42 84.45 -79.39
N GLN A 277 80.75 84.65 -78.11
CA GLN A 277 81.29 85.92 -77.62
C GLN A 277 82.62 86.29 -78.28
N ILE A 278 83.49 85.31 -78.54
CA ILE A 278 84.75 85.53 -79.28
C ILE A 278 84.47 85.97 -80.72
N VAL A 279 83.58 85.25 -81.41
CA VAL A 279 83.14 85.56 -82.78
C VAL A 279 82.51 86.95 -82.88
N SER A 280 81.55 87.26 -82.01
CA SER A 280 80.88 88.56 -81.96
C SER A 280 81.87 89.71 -81.67
N LYS A 281 82.87 89.49 -80.80
CA LYS A 281 83.92 90.48 -80.54
C LYS A 281 84.80 90.75 -81.78
N GLN A 282 85.11 89.73 -82.58
CA GLN A 282 85.89 89.88 -83.82
C GLN A 282 85.11 90.59 -84.92
N LEU A 283 83.81 90.29 -85.05
CA LEU A 283 82.91 90.90 -86.02
C LEU A 283 82.59 92.37 -85.72
N LYS A 284 82.89 92.88 -84.51
CA LYS A 284 82.53 94.23 -84.02
C LYS A 284 81.03 94.56 -84.13
N GLU A 285 80.19 93.55 -84.33
CA GLU A 285 78.74 93.68 -84.43
C GLU A 285 78.07 93.30 -83.11
N THR A 286 77.22 94.20 -82.62
CA THR A 286 76.33 93.94 -81.49
C THR A 286 75.14 93.11 -81.96
N THR A 287 75.37 91.84 -82.29
CA THR A 287 74.26 90.93 -82.61
C THR A 287 73.48 90.58 -81.35
N TYR A 288 72.20 90.97 -81.30
CA TYR A 288 71.29 90.72 -80.18
C TYR A 288 70.78 89.28 -80.23
N VAL A 289 71.64 88.32 -79.85
CA VAL A 289 71.26 86.92 -79.65
C VAL A 289 71.05 86.68 -78.16
N SER A 290 69.92 86.07 -77.80
CA SER A 290 69.63 85.72 -76.40
C SER A 290 70.67 84.76 -75.84
N LEU A 291 71.05 84.97 -74.57
CA LEU A 291 72.01 84.13 -73.86
C LEU A 291 71.56 82.66 -73.75
N GLU A 292 70.24 82.41 -73.78
CA GLU A 292 69.66 81.06 -73.69
C GLU A 292 69.45 80.37 -75.06
N ASP A 293 69.58 81.11 -76.17
CA ASP A 293 69.33 80.59 -77.52
C ASP A 293 70.60 79.99 -78.13
N THR A 294 71.01 78.84 -77.60
CA THR A 294 72.24 78.13 -77.98
C THR A 294 72.28 77.75 -79.46
N HIS A 295 71.12 77.46 -80.06
CA HIS A 295 71.06 77.08 -81.49
C HIS A 295 71.47 78.25 -82.38
N LYS A 296 70.90 79.44 -82.17
CA LYS A 296 71.29 80.63 -82.94
C LYS A 296 72.74 81.05 -82.70
N GLN A 297 73.26 80.85 -81.49
CA GLN A 297 74.67 81.09 -81.19
C GLN A 297 75.58 80.16 -82.02
N LEU A 298 75.24 78.87 -82.12
CA LEU A 298 75.96 77.91 -82.97
C LEU A 298 75.86 78.27 -84.45
N ASP A 299 74.67 78.65 -84.95
CA ASP A 299 74.47 79.04 -86.35
C ASP A 299 75.39 80.22 -86.72
N MET A 300 75.51 81.21 -85.83
CA MET A 300 76.40 82.35 -86.04
C MET A 300 77.89 81.98 -85.99
N ILE A 301 78.30 81.11 -85.04
CA ILE A 301 79.67 80.60 -85.00
C ILE A 301 79.98 79.83 -86.30
N GLN A 302 79.05 78.99 -86.77
CA GLN A 302 79.19 78.22 -88.00
C GLN A 302 79.35 79.14 -89.21
N GLN A 303 78.49 80.14 -89.36
CA GLN A 303 78.57 81.11 -90.46
C GLN A 303 79.93 81.82 -90.46
N PHE A 304 80.39 82.28 -89.30
CA PHE A 304 81.69 82.93 -89.18
C PHE A 304 82.87 82.02 -89.55
N ILE A 305 82.87 80.77 -89.10
CA ILE A 305 83.92 79.79 -89.48
C ILE A 305 83.89 79.52 -90.99
N GLN A 306 82.69 79.45 -91.59
CA GLN A 306 82.52 79.26 -93.02
C GLN A 306 83.07 80.47 -93.78
N ASP A 307 82.72 81.69 -93.38
CA ASP A 307 83.22 82.93 -93.98
C ASP A 307 84.75 83.02 -93.90
N LEU A 308 85.35 82.69 -92.75
CA LEU A 308 86.81 82.63 -92.60
C LEU A 308 87.45 81.56 -93.49
N SER A 309 86.81 80.40 -93.63
CA SER A 309 87.29 79.32 -94.50
C SER A 309 87.22 79.71 -95.97
N ASP A 310 86.16 80.40 -96.37
CA ASP A 310 85.98 80.92 -97.72
C ASP A 310 87.01 82.02 -98.04
N ILE A 311 87.22 82.96 -97.12
CA ILE A 311 88.29 83.98 -97.22
C ILE A 311 89.67 83.32 -97.33
N TRP A 312 89.97 82.33 -96.48
CA TRP A 312 91.26 81.65 -96.52
C TRP A 312 91.45 80.85 -97.83
N ALA A 313 90.39 80.22 -98.33
CA ALA A 313 90.41 79.55 -99.62
C ALA A 313 90.66 80.55 -100.77
N GLU A 314 90.11 81.76 -100.70
CA GLU A 314 90.40 82.84 -101.64
C GLU A 314 91.85 83.35 -101.54
N VAL A 315 92.36 83.57 -100.32
CA VAL A 315 93.75 83.99 -100.09
C VAL A 315 94.71 82.93 -100.60
N LYS A 316 94.46 81.64 -100.34
CA LYS A 316 95.27 80.54 -100.86
C LYS A 316 95.23 80.45 -102.39
N LYS A 317 94.08 80.73 -103.02
CA LYS A 317 93.99 80.86 -104.48
C LYS A 317 94.83 82.03 -105.00
N LYS A 318 94.89 83.15 -104.27
CA LYS A 318 95.72 84.32 -104.61
C LYS A 318 97.22 84.08 -104.39
N ASP A 319 97.63 83.40 -103.33
CA ASP A 319 99.03 83.00 -103.09
C ASP A 319 99.52 82.00 -104.15
N GLN A 320 98.67 81.04 -104.56
CA GLN A 320 98.97 80.14 -105.67
C GLN A 320 99.05 80.85 -107.03
N GLN A 321 98.41 82.02 -107.17
CA GLN A 321 98.56 82.90 -108.33
C GLN A 321 99.81 83.79 -108.25
N GLN A 322 100.27 84.15 -107.04
CA GLN A 322 101.51 84.93 -106.82
C GLN A 322 102.79 84.09 -106.91
N ILE A 323 102.76 82.78 -106.62
CA ILE A 323 103.92 81.88 -106.83
C ILE A 323 104.14 81.54 -108.32
N ARG A 324 103.22 81.96 -109.21
CA ARG A 324 103.32 81.76 -110.67
C ARG A 324 103.88 82.95 -111.45
N PHE A 325 104.52 83.92 -110.78
CA PHE A 325 105.23 85.03 -111.44
C PHE A 325 106.65 85.18 -110.95
#